data_AF-A0AA35RD11-F1
#
_entry.id   AF-A0AA35RD11-F1
#
_cell.length_a   1.000
_cell.length_b   1.000
_cell.length_c   1.000
_cell.angle_alpha   90.00
_cell.angle_beta   90.00
_cell.angle_gamma   90.00
#
_symmetry.space_group_name_H-M   'P 1'
#
loop_
_entity.id
_entity.type
_entity.pdbx_description
1 polymer ?
#
loop_
_entity_poly.entity_id
_entity_poly.type
_entity_poly.pdbx_seq_one_letter_code
_entity_poly.pdbx_strand_id
1 'polypeptide(L)'
;MIILSRESEVLAVDCEMASVHGLLSKIPERLSYEQVIVMAQQLFEKHPPQRLARNEGLKLGTSSLISTYKQFSRHTQNQHADHLLARGIVSPAPPRCWLDWLPSPSFSLFLRLLAFVAPVLLAVILFWIRHHYVRTNMEPTFSPRKSVPI
;
A
#
# COMPACT_ATOMS: atom_id res chain seq x y z
N MET A 1 30.31 -6.80 6.92
CA MET A 1 30.64 -8.24 7.07
C MET A 1 32.07 -8.56 6.65
N ILE A 2 32.48 -8.19 5.43
CA ILE A 2 33.91 -8.18 5.03
C ILE A 2 34.73 -7.28 5.98
N ILE A 3 34.12 -6.17 6.40
CA ILE A 3 34.69 -5.26 7.39
C ILE A 3 34.85 -5.93 8.78
N LEU A 4 33.90 -6.79 9.19
CA LEU A 4 33.96 -7.48 10.49
C LEU A 4 35.07 -8.54 10.52
N SER A 5 35.33 -9.24 9.41
CA SER A 5 36.45 -10.18 9.35
C SER A 5 37.83 -9.53 9.47
N ARG A 6 37.91 -8.20 9.29
CA ARG A 6 39.14 -7.42 9.41
C ARG A 6 39.05 -6.36 10.51
N GLU A 7 38.14 -6.54 11.46
CA GLU A 7 37.91 -5.59 12.55
C GLU A 7 39.20 -5.26 13.30
N SER A 8 40.03 -6.27 13.60
CA SER A 8 41.32 -6.07 14.26
C SER A 8 42.29 -5.19 13.47
N GLU A 9 42.27 -5.26 12.14
CA GLU A 9 43.10 -4.40 11.28
C GLU A 9 42.54 -2.98 11.19
N VAL A 10 41.22 -2.86 11.13
CA VAL A 10 40.53 -1.55 11.12
C VAL A 10 40.74 -0.81 12.44
N LEU A 11 40.70 -1.52 13.57
CA LEU A 11 40.94 -0.95 14.90
C LEU A 11 42.41 -0.58 15.15
N ALA A 12 43.34 -1.18 14.40
CA ALA A 12 44.77 -0.89 14.49
C ALA A 12 45.22 0.28 13.59
N VAL A 13 44.38 0.70 12.64
CA VAL A 13 44.66 1.81 11.73
C VAL A 13 44.22 3.14 12.36
N ASP A 14 44.99 4.20 12.08
CA ASP A 14 44.65 5.56 12.49
C ASP A 14 43.24 5.93 12.03
N CYS A 15 42.49 6.60 12.91
CA CYS A 15 41.10 7.02 12.66
C CYS A 15 41.00 8.21 11.68
N GLU A 16 41.82 8.21 10.63
CA GLU A 16 41.78 9.14 9.51
C GLU A 16 41.02 8.50 8.35
N MET A 17 40.09 9.25 7.75
CA MET A 17 39.27 8.76 6.65
C MET A 17 40.10 8.23 5.47
N ALA A 18 41.26 8.83 5.17
CA ALA A 18 42.14 8.38 4.10
C ALA A 18 42.73 6.98 4.38
N SER A 19 43.19 6.74 5.60
CA SER A 19 43.79 5.48 6.06
C SER A 19 42.75 4.35 6.11
N VAL A 20 41.56 4.62 6.65
CA VAL A 20 40.45 3.66 6.67
C VAL A 20 39.96 3.35 5.26
N HIS A 21 39.78 4.36 4.41
CA HIS A 21 39.35 4.16 3.02
C HIS A 21 40.38 3.34 2.23
N GLY A 22 41.68 3.63 2.39
CA GLY A 22 42.76 2.88 1.75
C GLY A 22 42.78 1.40 2.15
N LEU A 23 42.50 1.10 3.43
CA LEU A 23 42.37 -0.27 3.92
C LEU A 23 41.12 -0.97 3.38
N LEU A 24 39.95 -0.31 3.42
CA LEU A 24 38.66 -0.89 3.03
C LEU A 24 38.47 -1.03 1.52
N SER A 25 39.14 -0.20 0.72
CA SER A 25 39.11 -0.27 -0.75
C SER A 25 39.82 -1.53 -1.28
N LYS A 26 40.76 -2.09 -0.51
CA LYS A 26 41.46 -3.33 -0.88
C LYS A 26 40.64 -4.56 -0.48
N ILE A 27 40.08 -5.23 -1.49
CA ILE A 27 39.40 -6.52 -1.28
C ILE A 27 40.46 -7.60 -0.99
N PRO A 28 40.36 -8.34 0.13
CA PRO A 28 41.34 -9.37 0.48
C PRO A 28 41.25 -10.58 -0.46
N GLU A 29 42.40 -11.11 -0.89
CA GLU A 29 42.47 -12.24 -1.82
C GLU A 29 42.02 -13.58 -1.21
N ARG A 30 42.07 -13.74 0.11
CA ARG A 30 41.67 -14.97 0.83
C ARG A 30 40.36 -14.80 1.58
N LEU A 31 39.31 -14.37 0.88
CA LEU A 31 37.98 -14.26 1.46
C LEU A 31 37.18 -15.56 1.27
N SER A 32 36.74 -16.16 2.37
CA SER A 32 35.82 -17.30 2.36
C SER A 32 34.39 -16.83 2.05
N TYR A 33 34.02 -16.83 0.76
CA TYR A 33 32.71 -16.36 0.32
C TYR A 33 31.55 -17.06 1.04
N GLU A 34 31.65 -18.36 1.29
CA GLU A 34 30.61 -19.13 1.99
C GLU A 34 30.36 -18.60 3.41
N GLN A 35 31.42 -18.36 4.18
CA GLN A 35 31.31 -17.81 5.54
C GLN A 35 30.73 -16.40 5.51
N VAL A 36 31.12 -15.60 4.49
CA VAL A 36 30.57 -14.26 4.29
C VAL A 36 29.07 -14.30 3.98
N ILE A 37 28.63 -15.22 3.13
CA ILE A 37 27.21 -15.36 2.80
C ILE A 37 26.42 -15.80 4.03
N VAL A 38 26.91 -16.80 4.76
CA VAL A 38 26.23 -17.35 5.94
C VAL A 38 26.03 -16.28 7.01
N MET A 39 27.07 -15.52 7.38
CA MET A 39 26.84 -14.52 8.43
C MET A 39 26.07 -13.30 7.92
N ALA A 40 26.08 -13.01 6.62
CA ALA A 40 25.28 -11.93 6.06
C ALA A 40 23.80 -12.28 6.19
N GLN A 41 23.47 -13.55 5.93
CA GLN A 41 22.14 -14.09 6.15
C GLN A 41 21.76 -14.05 7.64
N GLN A 42 22.61 -14.52 8.55
CA GLN A 42 22.33 -14.48 9.99
C GLN A 42 22.11 -13.05 10.50
N LEU A 43 22.91 -12.09 10.03
CA LEU A 43 22.77 -10.69 10.38
C LEU A 43 21.46 -10.10 9.84
N PHE A 44 21.10 -10.46 8.62
CA PHE A 44 19.85 -10.04 7.99
C PHE A 44 18.62 -10.59 8.72
N GLU A 45 18.65 -11.86 9.12
CA GLU A 45 17.60 -12.49 9.92
C GLU A 45 17.46 -11.83 11.30
N LYS A 46 18.59 -11.50 11.94
CA LYS A 46 18.61 -10.81 13.24
C LYS A 46 18.10 -9.38 13.15
N HIS A 47 18.41 -8.67 12.06
CA HIS A 47 18.10 -7.25 11.87
C HIS A 47 17.40 -7.01 10.53
N PRO A 48 16.13 -7.44 10.37
CA PRO A 48 15.45 -7.24 9.11
C PRO A 48 15.18 -5.74 8.91
N PRO A 49 15.39 -5.21 7.68
CA PRO A 49 15.36 -3.77 7.40
C PRO A 49 13.99 -3.14 7.70
N GLN A 50 12.92 -3.94 7.64
CA GLN A 50 11.56 -3.53 8.00
C GLN A 50 11.40 -3.24 9.50
N ARG A 51 12.12 -3.98 10.36
CA ARG A 51 12.12 -3.75 11.81
C ARG A 51 13.03 -2.58 12.18
N LEU A 52 14.16 -2.43 11.49
CA LEU A 52 15.02 -1.24 11.64
C LEU A 52 14.23 0.05 11.34
N ALA A 53 13.52 0.09 10.20
CA ALA A 53 12.71 1.23 9.80
C ALA A 53 11.66 1.64 10.85
N ARG A 54 11.05 0.63 11.49
CA ARG A 54 9.98 0.84 12.47
C ARG A 54 10.51 1.30 13.82
N ASN A 55 11.67 0.77 14.25
CA ASN A 55 12.22 1.03 15.58
C ASN A 55 12.89 2.40 15.69
N GLU A 56 13.40 2.96 14.59
CA GLU A 56 14.11 4.26 14.62
C GLU A 56 13.18 5.47 14.39
N GLY A 57 11.87 5.26 14.21
CA GLY A 57 10.92 6.36 13.99
C GLY A 57 11.19 7.20 12.73
N LEU A 58 12.13 6.76 11.90
CA LEU A 58 12.55 7.46 10.69
C LEU A 58 11.41 7.41 9.68
N LYS A 59 10.76 8.56 9.44
CA LYS A 59 9.89 8.76 8.28
C LYS A 59 10.76 8.84 7.04
N LEU A 60 11.23 7.69 6.62
CA LEU A 60 12.06 7.52 5.44
C LEU A 60 11.23 7.90 4.21
N GLY A 61 11.58 9.04 3.61
CA GLY A 61 10.91 9.57 2.42
C GLY A 61 10.97 8.60 1.25
N THR A 62 10.24 8.89 0.18
CA THR A 62 10.17 8.08 -1.04
C THR A 62 11.55 7.72 -1.63
N SER A 63 12.58 8.55 -1.37
CA SER A 63 13.99 8.36 -1.78
C SER A 63 14.86 7.57 -0.78
N SER A 64 14.27 6.87 0.18
CA SER A 64 15.00 6.11 1.19
C SER A 64 15.63 4.82 0.65
N LEU A 65 16.80 4.46 1.19
CA LEU A 65 17.45 3.16 0.97
C LEU A 65 16.52 1.96 1.27
N ILE A 66 15.49 2.11 2.10
CA ILE A 66 14.54 1.05 2.43
C ILE A 66 13.50 0.87 1.30
N SER A 67 13.06 1.96 0.66
CA SER A 67 12.18 1.86 -0.53
C SER A 67 12.96 1.25 -1.69
N THR A 68 14.21 1.70 -1.90
CA THR A 68 15.13 1.14 -2.89
C THR A 68 15.45 -0.33 -2.59
N TYR A 69 15.68 -0.70 -1.34
CA TYR A 69 15.88 -2.09 -0.94
C TYR A 69 14.65 -2.96 -1.23
N LYS A 70 13.44 -2.45 -0.95
CA LYS A 70 12.20 -3.16 -1.26
C LYS A 70 12.00 -3.34 -2.76
N GLN A 71 12.34 -2.32 -3.56
CA GLN A 71 12.31 -2.38 -5.01
C GLN A 71 13.35 -3.36 -5.55
N PHE A 72 14.59 -3.28 -5.06
CA PHE A 72 15.68 -4.19 -5.40
C PHE A 72 15.28 -5.63 -5.08
N SER A 73 14.82 -5.92 -3.86
CA SER A 73 14.41 -7.25 -3.43
C SER A 73 13.31 -7.83 -4.32
N ARG A 74 12.34 -7.00 -4.75
CA ARG A 74 11.32 -7.41 -5.72
C ARG A 74 11.93 -7.78 -7.07
N HIS A 75 12.88 -6.99 -7.57
CA HIS A 75 13.57 -7.29 -8.82
C HIS A 75 14.42 -8.56 -8.72
N THR A 76 15.17 -8.76 -7.64
CA THR A 76 15.99 -9.98 -7.46
C THR A 76 15.12 -11.22 -7.31
N GLN A 77 13.99 -11.11 -6.59
CA GLN A 77 13.06 -12.22 -6.42
C GLN A 77 12.37 -12.61 -7.73
N ASN A 78 11.97 -11.62 -8.55
CA ASN A 78 11.39 -11.88 -9.86
C ASN A 78 12.41 -12.52 -10.80
N GLN A 79 13.63 -11.99 -10.88
CA GLN A 79 14.68 -12.56 -11.73
C GLN A 79 15.03 -14.00 -11.34
N HIS A 80 15.10 -14.31 -10.04
CA HIS A 80 15.35 -15.67 -9.58
C HIS A 80 14.19 -16.61 -9.94
N ALA A 81 12.94 -16.16 -9.75
CA ALA A 81 11.77 -16.93 -10.14
C ALA A 81 11.75 -17.18 -11.65
N ASP A 82 11.99 -16.16 -12.47
CA ASP A 82 12.03 -16.27 -13.93
C ASP A 82 13.13 -17.23 -14.39
N HIS A 83 14.30 -17.20 -13.74
CA HIS A 83 15.38 -18.15 -14.03
C HIS A 83 15.02 -19.60 -13.67
N LEU A 84 14.23 -19.81 -12.62
CA LEU A 84 13.71 -21.13 -12.23
C LEU A 84 12.60 -21.62 -13.17
N LEU A 85 11.76 -20.71 -13.68
CA LEU A 85 10.74 -20.99 -14.71
C LEU A 85 11.40 -21.34 -16.06
N ALA A 86 12.40 -20.58 -16.49
CA ALA A 86 13.15 -20.83 -17.73
C ALA A 86 13.91 -22.17 -17.68
N ARG A 87 14.36 -22.58 -16.50
CA ARG A 87 14.96 -23.91 -16.28
C ARG A 87 13.94 -25.04 -16.14
N GLY A 88 12.64 -24.73 -16.13
CA GLY A 88 11.58 -25.73 -15.94
C GLY A 88 11.58 -26.41 -14.57
N ILE A 89 12.31 -25.85 -13.59
CA ILE A 89 12.41 -26.41 -12.24
C ILE A 89 11.15 -26.11 -11.44
N VAL A 90 10.52 -24.97 -11.73
CA VAL A 90 9.29 -24.51 -11.09
C VAL A 90 8.24 -24.30 -12.17
N SER A 91 7.03 -24.82 -11.98
CA SER A 91 5.88 -24.45 -12.82
C SER A 91 5.41 -23.04 -12.45
N PRO A 92 4.96 -22.22 -13.42
CA PRO A 92 4.42 -20.90 -13.11
C PRO A 92 3.33 -21.04 -12.06
N ALA A 93 3.46 -20.30 -10.95
CA ALA A 93 2.41 -20.27 -9.94
C ALA A 93 1.09 -19.90 -10.65
N PRO A 94 -0.03 -20.61 -10.37
CA PRO A 94 -1.31 -20.19 -10.88
C PRO A 94 -1.53 -18.73 -10.43
N PRO A 95 -2.12 -17.87 -11.29
CA PRO A 95 -2.38 -16.49 -10.94
C PRO A 95 -3.08 -16.44 -9.58
N ARG A 96 -2.41 -15.89 -8.57
CA ARG A 96 -2.88 -15.94 -7.17
C ARG A 96 -4.17 -15.13 -6.95
N CYS A 97 -4.58 -14.33 -7.93
CA CYS A 97 -5.86 -13.66 -7.94
C CYS A 97 -6.44 -13.71 -9.35
N TRP A 98 -7.47 -14.52 -9.56
CA TRP A 98 -8.40 -14.31 -10.69
C TRP A 98 -8.94 -12.86 -10.65
N LEU A 99 -8.99 -12.21 -9.48
CA LEU A 99 -9.46 -10.84 -9.33
C LEU A 99 -8.59 -9.75 -9.99
N ASP A 100 -7.39 -10.04 -10.50
CA ASP A 100 -6.55 -9.01 -11.17
C ASP A 100 -6.98 -8.74 -12.63
N TRP A 101 -7.80 -9.61 -13.23
CA TRP A 101 -8.42 -9.40 -14.54
C TRP A 101 -9.76 -8.65 -14.46
N LEU A 102 -10.23 -8.34 -13.25
CA LEU A 102 -11.46 -7.58 -13.05
C LEU A 102 -11.16 -6.08 -13.28
N PRO A 103 -11.68 -5.44 -14.34
CA PRO A 103 -11.67 -3.99 -14.39
C PRO A 103 -12.39 -3.50 -13.14
N SER A 104 -11.75 -2.62 -12.38
CA SER A 104 -12.30 -2.11 -11.12
C SER A 104 -13.79 -1.79 -11.28
N PRO A 105 -14.67 -2.30 -10.39
CA PRO A 105 -16.08 -1.96 -10.48
C PRO A 105 -16.18 -0.45 -10.38
N SER A 106 -16.74 0.17 -11.43
CA SER A 106 -16.85 1.61 -11.61
C SER A 106 -17.86 2.21 -10.60
N PHE A 107 -17.53 2.14 -9.31
CA PHE A 107 -18.30 2.77 -8.23
C PHE A 107 -18.38 4.28 -8.42
N SER A 108 -17.44 4.87 -9.16
CA SER A 108 -17.44 6.29 -9.54
C SER A 108 -18.66 6.68 -10.39
N LEU A 109 -19.03 5.87 -11.38
CA LEU A 109 -20.19 6.16 -12.23
C LEU A 109 -21.50 6.00 -11.45
N PHE A 110 -21.57 4.98 -10.58
CA PHE A 110 -22.75 4.74 -9.76
C PHE A 110 -22.99 5.87 -8.75
N LEU A 111 -21.93 6.34 -8.07
CA LEU A 111 -22.02 7.50 -7.16
C LEU A 111 -22.41 8.78 -7.90
N ARG A 112 -21.91 9.00 -9.12
CA ARG A 112 -22.27 10.16 -9.95
C ARG A 112 -23.74 10.11 -10.38
N LEU A 113 -24.23 8.94 -10.82
CA LEU A 113 -25.64 8.77 -11.19
C LEU A 113 -26.56 9.00 -9.98
N LEU A 114 -26.20 8.45 -8.81
CA LEU A 114 -26.96 8.63 -7.58
C LEU A 114 -27.04 10.11 -7.16
N ALA A 115 -25.97 10.88 -7.36
CA ALA A 115 -25.93 12.31 -7.09
C ALA A 115 -26.85 13.15 -8.00
N PHE A 116 -27.17 12.69 -9.21
CA PHE A 116 -28.12 13.37 -10.11
C PHE A 116 -29.57 12.91 -9.92
N VAL A 117 -29.79 11.63 -9.62
CA VAL A 117 -31.13 11.05 -9.52
C VAL A 117 -31.80 11.41 -8.18
N ALA A 118 -31.05 11.45 -7.08
CA ALA A 118 -31.56 11.80 -5.76
C ALA A 118 -32.20 13.21 -5.68
N PRO A 119 -31.58 14.31 -6.17
CA PRO A 119 -32.18 15.64 -6.08
C PRO A 119 -33.42 15.79 -6.97
N VAL A 120 -33.46 15.12 -8.13
CA VAL A 120 -34.64 15.14 -9.02
C VAL A 120 -35.82 14.44 -8.35
N LEU A 121 -35.60 13.27 -7.75
CA LEU A 121 -36.63 12.57 -6.99
C LEU A 121 -37.12 13.39 -5.79
N LEU A 122 -36.20 14.00 -5.03
CA LEU A 122 -36.55 14.87 -3.91
C LEU A 122 -37.43 16.05 -4.36
N ALA A 123 -37.08 16.71 -5.47
CA ALA A 123 -37.85 17.82 -6.02
C ALA A 123 -39.25 17.40 -6.46
N VAL A 124 -39.39 16.23 -7.11
CA VAL A 124 -40.70 15.67 -7.50
C VAL A 124 -41.55 15.36 -6.28
N ILE A 125 -40.97 14.76 -5.24
CA ILE A 125 -41.67 14.44 -3.99
C ILE A 125 -42.14 15.73 -3.30
N LEU A 126 -41.28 16.73 -3.17
CA LEU A 126 -41.64 18.02 -2.57
C LEU A 126 -42.73 18.75 -3.38
N PHE A 127 -42.68 18.66 -4.71
CA PHE A 127 -43.72 19.21 -5.57
C PHE A 127 -45.08 18.53 -5.34
N TRP A 128 -45.10 17.19 -5.26
CA TRP A 128 -46.30 16.43 -4.95
C TRP A 128 -46.88 16.79 -3.57
N ILE A 129 -46.02 16.89 -2.54
CA ILE A 129 -46.44 17.29 -1.19
C ILE A 129 -47.02 18.70 -1.21
N ARG A 130 -46.35 19.66 -1.85
CA ARG A 130 -46.83 21.04 -1.96
C ARG A 130 -48.15 21.13 -2.71
N HIS A 131 -48.27 20.43 -3.84
CA HIS A 131 -49.48 20.39 -4.64
C HIS A 131 -50.65 19.77 -3.85
N HIS A 132 -50.40 18.68 -3.14
CA HIS A 132 -51.40 18.04 -2.29
C HIS A 132 -51.83 18.96 -1.13
N TYR A 133 -50.87 19.64 -0.48
CA TYR A 133 -51.13 20.57 0.62
C TYR A 133 -51.98 21.78 0.19
N VAL A 134 -51.72 22.33 -1.00
CA VAL A 134 -52.53 23.41 -1.59
C VAL A 134 -53.94 22.92 -1.94
N ARG A 135 -54.07 21.71 -2.48
CA ARG A 135 -55.37 21.13 -2.85
C ARG A 135 -56.25 20.84 -1.61
N THR A 136 -55.67 20.41 -0.49
CA THR A 136 -56.44 20.13 0.74
C THR A 136 -56.84 21.38 1.51
N ASN A 137 -56.11 22.49 1.40
CA ASN A 137 -56.42 23.73 2.11
C ASN A 137 -57.46 24.63 1.41
N MET A 138 -58.03 24.18 0.27
CA MET A 138 -59.07 24.91 -0.45
C MET A 138 -60.48 24.33 -0.29
N GLU A 139 -60.71 23.34 0.59
CA GLU A 139 -62.07 23.03 1.03
C GLU A 139 -62.52 24.05 2.09
N PRO A 140 -63.47 24.96 1.77
CA PRO A 140 -64.09 25.77 2.80
C PRO A 140 -64.86 24.83 3.72
N THR A 141 -64.68 25.00 5.03
CA THR A 141 -65.43 24.28 6.06
C THR A 141 -66.94 24.52 5.87
N PHE A 142 -67.61 23.64 5.13
CA PHE A 142 -69.05 23.60 5.02
C PHE A 142 -69.59 22.89 6.27
N SER A 143 -70.01 23.68 7.25
CA SER A 143 -70.65 23.20 8.48
C SER A 143 -72.14 22.93 8.20
N PRO A 144 -72.64 21.68 8.30
CA PRO A 144 -74.06 21.42 8.11
C PRO A 144 -74.84 21.82 9.37
N ARG A 145 -75.81 22.72 9.15
CA ARG A 145 -76.81 23.17 10.13
C ARG A 145 -77.58 21.94 10.64
N LYS A 146 -77.42 21.58 11.91
CA LYS A 146 -78.23 20.54 12.57
C LYS A 146 -79.66 21.07 12.73
N SER A 147 -80.62 20.47 12.04
CA SER A 147 -82.05 20.67 12.22
C SER A 147 -82.50 20.06 13.55
N VAL A 148 -83.19 20.86 14.36
CA VAL A 148 -83.86 20.45 15.60
C VAL A 148 -85.30 20.08 15.25
N PRO A 149 -85.82 18.89 15.63
CA PRO A 149 -87.25 18.63 15.59
C PRO A 149 -87.91 19.00 16.93
N ILE A 150 -89.06 19.67 16.87
CA ILE A 150 -90.11 19.71 17.89
C ILE A 150 -91.35 19.10 17.25
#